data_AF-A0A0V1MFK4-F1
#
_entry.id   AF-A0A0V1MFK4-F1
#
_cell.length_a   1.000
_cell.length_b   1.000
_cell.length_c   1.000
_cell.angle_alpha   90.00
_cell.angle_beta   90.00
_cell.angle_gamma   90.00
#
_symmetry.space_group_name_H-M   'P 1'
#
loop_
_entity.id
_entity.type
_entity.pdbx_description
1 polymer ?
#
loop_
_entity_poly.entity_id
_entity_poly.type
_entity_poly.pdbx_seq_one_letter_code
_entity_poly.pdbx_strand_id
1 'polypeptide(L)'
;MQLIPHPIKILCQFKLGDLGIDESKVDFSTVSLQSDKYVCFRDEHDYFTSLYVVYGEKYTEVCYLKNLKTCKFALMNPSLKIIAIIGKQNLEIWDLQTKTPRRYFDIINNPLIFYKWIDINNILILTYEGMLLSWNIENNEVKHMFKLKYNFYNCEISDILIDSRCEWFLIIEPHITKASIFFHLFFKKKIGMKLSSMMLLCNIHQQKTELYSAVTACFLHFKPNANAEPCTLLCILRCDSFYNCVIQIENLSKHGCSFVKKAISFSFPHGRRDDFPVAMQANDKYGILFVMTSYGYLHVFDVNESICLYEGIFTNSPIVSSTAYMHSGIVCVNDKGHILTAVVDEKEIISCLCIALKNKSTVLKFARRCNFPGAEGLFACEFWELCNNGEYYKAAELAAIIHMDALATEKIIEHLQTVKMEKGERNPVFLYFKRRLENGQLNDFESFKLCELVLQRKRKNLVKNWMKANKAIKFCYVALKNWAICSKNMTTIWHGQRIYEPVAILRLNAIECLAEKYQLNSAALTGNRNCTKHDYISVFQQTVTNQNVESSQLLKCDL
;
A
#
# COMPACT_ATOMS: atom_id res chain seq x y z
N MET A 1 1.11 27.21 20.79
CA MET A 1 0.00 26.59 20.06
C MET A 1 0.54 25.34 19.39
N GLN A 2 0.15 24.14 19.84
CA GLN A 2 0.41 22.92 19.05
C GLN A 2 -0.40 23.04 17.75
N LEU A 3 0.27 22.89 16.61
CA LEU A 3 -0.42 22.82 15.31
C LEU A 3 -1.46 21.70 15.39
N ILE A 4 -2.67 21.98 14.91
CA ILE A 4 -3.69 20.94 14.72
C ILE A 4 -3.07 19.91 13.76
N PRO A 5 -2.98 18.63 14.12
CA PRO A 5 -2.41 17.62 13.25
C PRO A 5 -3.28 17.48 11.99
N HIS A 6 -2.66 17.24 10.85
CA HIS A 6 -3.36 17.10 9.56
C HIS A 6 -3.19 15.66 9.05
N PRO A 7 -4.29 14.94 8.73
CA PRO A 7 -4.20 13.55 8.29
C PRO A 7 -3.66 13.39 6.87
N ILE A 8 -3.67 14.46 6.08
CA ILE A 8 -3.20 14.50 4.68
C ILE A 8 -2.18 15.62 4.53
N LYS A 9 -1.00 15.30 3.98
CA LYS A 9 0.04 16.24 3.58
C LYS A 9 -0.20 16.70 2.16
N ILE A 10 -0.56 17.97 1.99
CA ILE A 10 -0.74 18.61 0.69
C ILE A 10 0.49 19.46 0.38
N LEU A 11 1.10 19.24 -0.78
CA LEU A 11 2.29 19.94 -1.22
C LEU A 11 2.16 20.36 -2.68
N CYS A 12 2.57 21.59 -2.99
CA CYS A 12 2.79 22.04 -4.36
C CYS A 12 4.22 21.70 -4.75
N GLN A 13 4.36 20.79 -5.72
CA GLN A 13 5.65 20.28 -6.15
C GLN A 13 6.25 21.14 -7.27
N PHE A 14 5.39 21.66 -8.16
CA PHE A 14 5.81 22.40 -9.34
C PHE A 14 4.82 23.51 -9.68
N LYS A 15 5.33 24.61 -10.24
CA LYS A 15 4.51 25.71 -10.77
C LYS A 15 4.83 25.95 -12.24
N LEU A 16 3.79 26.08 -13.07
CA LEU A 16 3.95 26.23 -14.51
C LEU A 16 4.73 27.49 -14.91
N GLY A 17 4.65 28.56 -14.12
CA GLY A 17 5.39 29.80 -14.37
C GLY A 17 6.89 29.59 -14.58
N ASP A 18 7.47 28.52 -14.01
CA ASP A 18 8.88 28.16 -14.18
C ASP A 18 9.21 27.67 -15.60
N LEU A 19 8.22 27.21 -16.39
CA LEU A 19 8.38 26.84 -17.80
C LEU A 19 8.18 27.99 -18.79
N GLY A 20 7.64 29.14 -18.34
CA GLY A 20 7.28 30.26 -19.21
C GLY A 20 6.10 29.98 -20.15
N ILE A 21 5.29 28.95 -19.85
CA ILE A 21 4.03 28.66 -20.57
C ILE A 21 2.93 29.55 -19.99
N ASP A 22 2.06 30.06 -20.87
CA ASP A 22 0.91 30.85 -20.45
C ASP A 22 -0.12 29.98 -19.70
N GLU A 23 -0.39 30.36 -18.45
CA GLU A 23 -1.37 29.68 -17.58
C GLU A 23 -2.78 29.66 -18.21
N SER A 24 -3.13 30.65 -19.04
CA SER A 24 -4.45 30.72 -19.67
C SER A 24 -4.70 29.60 -20.70
N LYS A 25 -3.62 28.98 -21.20
CA LYS A 25 -3.69 27.88 -22.17
C LYS A 25 -3.84 26.50 -21.53
N VAL A 26 -3.80 26.41 -20.20
CA VAL A 26 -3.83 25.14 -19.48
C VAL A 26 -5.26 24.62 -19.40
N ASP A 27 -5.50 23.48 -20.04
CA ASP A 27 -6.77 22.79 -20.03
C ASP A 27 -6.59 21.27 -20.16
N PHE A 28 -7.70 20.53 -20.16
CA PHE A 28 -7.70 19.06 -20.26
C PHE A 28 -7.20 18.55 -21.63
N SER A 29 -7.09 19.42 -22.63
CA SER A 29 -6.61 19.07 -23.97
C SER A 29 -5.10 19.25 -24.11
N THR A 30 -4.53 20.15 -23.31
CA THR A 30 -3.11 20.53 -23.32
C THR A 30 -2.30 19.84 -22.24
N VAL A 31 -2.93 19.32 -21.18
CA VAL A 31 -2.25 18.58 -20.11
C VAL A 31 -2.60 17.10 -20.16
N SER A 32 -1.58 16.23 -20.07
CA SER A 32 -1.77 14.80 -19.86
C SER A 32 -1.03 14.33 -18.61
N LEU A 33 -1.73 13.60 -17.74
CA LEU A 33 -1.18 12.98 -16.54
C LEU A 33 -1.77 11.57 -16.40
N GLN A 34 -1.02 10.58 -16.90
CA GLN A 34 -1.44 9.18 -16.81
C GLN A 34 -0.87 8.48 -15.56
N SER A 35 0.41 8.69 -15.30
CA SER A 35 1.13 8.11 -14.16
C SER A 35 1.75 9.22 -13.32
N ASP A 36 2.04 8.94 -12.07
CA ASP A 36 2.71 9.90 -11.20
C ASP A 36 4.12 10.29 -11.64
N LYS A 37 4.74 9.58 -12.58
CA LYS A 37 6.11 9.87 -13.00
C LYS A 37 6.25 11.06 -13.93
N TYR A 38 5.26 11.30 -14.79
CA TYR A 38 5.38 12.27 -15.88
C TYR A 38 4.11 13.12 -16.01
N VAL A 39 4.29 14.44 -16.05
CA VAL A 39 3.26 15.40 -16.45
C VAL A 39 3.68 16.00 -17.79
N CYS A 40 2.83 15.90 -18.81
CA CYS A 40 3.09 16.50 -20.12
C CYS A 40 2.22 17.73 -20.30
N PHE A 41 2.84 18.85 -20.65
CA PHE A 41 2.22 20.09 -21.05
C PHE A 41 2.45 20.31 -22.55
N ARG A 42 1.38 20.63 -23.27
CA ARG A 42 1.40 20.97 -24.68
C ARG A 42 1.18 22.47 -24.85
N ASP A 43 2.15 23.17 -25.39
CA ASP A 43 2.04 24.57 -25.77
C ASP A 43 1.96 24.69 -27.29
N GLU A 44 0.86 25.24 -27.77
CA GLU A 44 0.63 25.51 -29.18
C GLU A 44 0.96 26.98 -29.48
N HIS A 45 1.88 27.17 -30.41
CA HIS A 45 2.17 28.45 -31.05
C HIS A 45 1.73 28.36 -32.52
N ASP A 46 1.36 29.48 -33.14
CA ASP A 46 0.64 29.57 -34.43
C ASP A 46 0.93 28.47 -35.48
N TYR A 47 2.19 28.05 -35.65
CA TYR A 47 2.59 27.03 -36.63
C TYR A 47 3.19 25.75 -36.05
N PHE A 48 3.54 25.71 -34.76
CA PHE A 48 4.26 24.61 -34.15
C PHE A 48 3.76 24.31 -32.74
N THR A 49 3.69 23.01 -32.42
CA THR A 49 3.42 22.55 -31.07
C THR A 49 4.73 22.17 -30.37
N SER A 50 4.86 22.56 -29.11
CA SER A 50 5.92 22.11 -28.22
C SER A 50 5.34 21.29 -27.07
N LEU A 51 6.02 20.21 -26.72
CA LEU A 51 5.70 19.36 -25.57
C LEU A 51 6.78 19.55 -24.51
N TYR A 52 6.35 19.81 -23.28
CA TYR A 52 7.18 19.91 -22.09
C TYR A 52 6.77 18.83 -21.12
N VAL A 53 7.70 17.97 -20.73
CA VAL A 53 7.45 16.84 -19.83
C VAL A 53 8.21 17.08 -18.54
N VAL A 54 7.48 17.22 -17.44
CA VAL A 54 8.01 17.40 -16.09
C VAL A 54 8.01 16.05 -15.37
N TYR A 55 9.12 15.71 -14.72
CA TYR A 55 9.33 14.41 -14.09
C TYR A 55 10.40 14.46 -12.98
N GLY A 56 10.75 13.30 -12.43
CA GLY A 56 11.77 13.15 -11.40
C GLY A 56 11.21 13.31 -9.98
N GLU A 57 12.08 13.19 -8.98
CA GLU A 57 11.66 13.38 -7.59
C GLU A 57 11.13 14.81 -7.41
N LYS A 58 9.91 14.91 -6.86
CA LYS A 58 9.21 16.19 -6.64
C LYS A 58 9.05 17.04 -7.91
N TYR A 59 9.03 16.43 -9.10
CA TYR A 59 8.81 17.12 -10.37
C TYR A 59 9.83 18.25 -10.67
N THR A 60 11.11 17.98 -10.42
CA THR A 60 12.19 18.96 -10.58
C THR A 60 12.88 18.92 -11.95
N GLU A 61 12.75 17.82 -12.69
CA GLU A 61 13.37 17.64 -14.00
C GLU A 61 12.40 17.94 -15.14
N VAL A 62 12.92 18.46 -16.25
CA VAL A 62 12.13 18.80 -17.44
C VAL A 62 12.82 18.31 -18.69
N CYS A 63 12.08 17.67 -19.60
CA CYS A 63 12.50 17.42 -20.97
C CYS A 63 11.46 17.97 -21.95
N TYR A 64 11.86 18.15 -23.21
CA TYR A 64 10.98 18.78 -24.20
C TYR A 64 11.16 18.21 -25.61
N LEU A 65 10.09 18.29 -26.38
CA LEU A 65 10.04 18.03 -27.81
C LEU A 65 9.40 19.24 -28.50
N LYS A 66 10.19 20.00 -29.25
CA LYS A 66 9.78 21.27 -29.86
C LYS A 66 9.58 21.12 -31.36
N ASN A 67 8.90 22.11 -31.97
CA ASN A 67 8.73 22.25 -33.41
C ASN A 67 7.97 21.08 -34.07
N LEU A 68 7.01 20.49 -33.36
CA LEU A 68 6.13 19.48 -33.94
C LEU A 68 5.14 20.16 -34.88
N LYS A 69 5.06 19.68 -36.12
CA LYS A 69 4.11 20.21 -37.12
C LYS A 69 2.66 19.89 -36.77
N THR A 70 2.43 18.75 -36.10
CA THR A 70 1.08 18.28 -35.75
C THR A 70 1.13 17.49 -34.44
N CYS A 71 0.33 17.88 -33.45
CA CYS A 71 0.19 17.13 -32.20
C CYS A 71 -1.19 17.40 -31.59
N LYS A 72 -2.16 16.52 -31.88
CA LYS A 72 -3.54 16.65 -31.37
C LYS A 72 -3.67 16.26 -29.89
N PHE A 73 -2.89 15.30 -29.42
CA PHE A 73 -2.81 14.89 -28.03
C PHE A 73 -1.53 14.07 -27.84
N ALA A 74 -0.91 14.16 -26.67
CA ALA A 74 0.30 13.41 -26.35
C ALA A 74 0.16 12.77 -24.98
N LEU A 75 0.69 11.56 -24.82
CA LEU A 75 0.55 10.78 -23.60
C LEU A 75 1.86 10.03 -23.29
N MET A 76 2.42 10.33 -22.12
CA MET A 76 3.66 9.70 -21.65
C MET A 76 3.45 8.24 -21.29
N ASN A 77 4.46 7.42 -21.59
CA ASN A 77 4.52 6.06 -21.10
C ASN A 77 4.52 6.05 -19.55
N PRO A 78 3.90 5.06 -18.88
CA PRO A 78 3.82 5.02 -17.42
C PRO A 78 5.18 4.92 -16.71
N SER A 79 6.25 4.51 -17.40
CA SER A 79 7.57 4.33 -16.78
C SER A 79 8.74 4.81 -17.64
N LEU A 80 8.71 4.53 -18.95
CA LEU A 80 9.81 4.83 -19.86
C LEU A 80 9.78 6.29 -20.34
N LYS A 81 10.94 6.84 -20.75
CA LYS A 81 11.05 8.18 -21.35
C LYS A 81 10.61 8.20 -22.82
N ILE A 82 9.44 7.64 -23.07
CA ILE A 82 8.83 7.49 -24.40
C ILE A 82 7.44 8.14 -24.35
N ILE A 83 7.06 8.82 -25.42
CA ILE A 83 5.79 9.52 -25.53
C ILE A 83 5.02 9.04 -26.77
N ALA A 84 3.72 8.83 -26.63
CA ALA A 84 2.82 8.57 -27.73
C ALA A 84 2.16 9.89 -28.16
N ILE A 85 2.13 10.18 -29.47
CA ILE A 85 1.65 11.44 -30.03
C ILE A 85 0.67 11.16 -31.16
N ILE A 86 -0.53 11.76 -31.10
CA ILE A 86 -1.48 11.74 -32.21
C ILE A 86 -1.07 12.80 -33.24
N GLY A 87 -0.59 12.34 -34.40
CA GLY A 87 -0.37 13.16 -35.60
C GLY A 87 -1.62 13.29 -36.47
N LYS A 88 -1.44 13.73 -37.72
CA LYS A 88 -2.55 13.81 -38.70
C LYS A 88 -3.04 12.44 -39.18
N GLN A 89 -2.11 11.52 -39.42
CA GLN A 89 -2.38 10.24 -40.08
C GLN A 89 -2.01 9.03 -39.20
N ASN A 90 -1.15 9.23 -38.21
CA ASN A 90 -0.57 8.16 -37.41
C ASN A 90 -0.58 8.50 -35.92
N LEU A 91 -0.64 7.47 -35.09
CA LEU A 91 -0.25 7.51 -33.69
C LEU A 91 1.24 7.14 -33.62
N GLU A 92 2.10 8.09 -33.25
CA GLU A 92 3.55 7.93 -33.31
C GLU A 92 4.15 7.79 -31.91
N ILE A 93 5.12 6.89 -31.78
CA ILE A 93 5.88 6.67 -30.54
C ILE A 93 7.23 7.34 -30.67
N TRP A 94 7.51 8.33 -29.84
CA TRP A 94 8.74 9.11 -29.83
C TRP A 94 9.58 8.80 -28.60
N ASP A 95 10.88 8.63 -28.81
CA ASP A 95 11.86 8.55 -27.73
C ASP A 95 12.31 9.97 -27.37
N LEU A 96 12.14 10.38 -26.12
CA LEU A 96 12.49 11.73 -25.67
C LEU A 96 14.00 11.94 -25.52
N GLN A 97 14.78 10.86 -25.41
CA GLN A 97 16.24 10.95 -25.35
C GLN A 97 16.82 11.21 -26.74
N THR A 98 16.42 10.41 -27.73
CA THR A 98 16.91 10.55 -29.11
C THR A 98 16.16 11.61 -29.91
N LYS A 99 14.96 12.01 -29.45
CA LYS A 99 14.04 12.94 -30.14
C LYS A 99 13.68 12.48 -31.55
N THR A 100 13.50 11.17 -31.72
CA THR A 100 13.13 10.55 -33.01
C THR A 100 11.89 9.66 -32.85
N PRO A 101 11.02 9.59 -33.88
CA PRO A 101 9.95 8.60 -33.91
C PRO A 101 10.54 7.19 -34.05
N ARG A 102 10.05 6.25 -33.22
CA ARG A 102 10.45 4.85 -33.22
C ARG A 102 9.47 3.96 -33.96
N ARG A 103 8.17 4.20 -33.76
CA ARG A 103 7.07 3.35 -34.26
C ARG A 103 5.86 4.21 -34.59
N TYR A 104 4.97 3.68 -35.42
CA TYR A 104 3.70 4.32 -35.72
C TYR A 104 2.59 3.27 -35.90
N PHE A 105 1.38 3.65 -35.52
CA PHE A 105 0.15 2.94 -35.80
C PHE A 105 -0.68 3.77 -36.78
N ASP A 106 -1.16 3.12 -37.84
CA ASP A 106 -1.90 3.76 -38.93
C ASP A 106 -3.35 4.03 -38.53
N ILE A 107 -3.68 5.30 -38.33
CA ILE A 107 -5.02 5.77 -37.96
C ILE A 107 -5.95 5.80 -39.17
N ILE A 108 -5.44 5.90 -40.40
CA ILE A 108 -6.27 5.99 -41.61
C ILE A 108 -7.05 4.69 -41.80
N ASN A 109 -6.37 3.56 -41.65
CA ASN A 109 -6.98 2.24 -41.79
C ASN A 109 -7.78 1.82 -40.54
N ASN A 110 -7.47 2.39 -39.38
CA ASN A 110 -8.14 2.10 -38.11
C ASN A 110 -8.48 3.42 -37.41
N PRO A 111 -9.63 4.04 -37.72
CA PRO A 111 -9.92 5.39 -37.27
C PRO A 111 -10.04 5.38 -35.73
N LEU A 112 -9.09 6.08 -35.09
CA LEU A 112 -8.86 6.10 -33.66
C LEU A 112 -9.72 7.21 -33.00
N ILE A 113 -10.46 6.85 -31.96
CA ILE A 113 -11.18 7.78 -31.08
C ILE A 113 -10.33 8.15 -29.88
N PHE A 114 -9.82 7.13 -29.18
CA PHE A 114 -9.14 7.28 -27.91
C PHE A 114 -8.01 6.27 -27.78
N TYR A 115 -6.94 6.66 -27.08
CA TYR A 115 -5.85 5.74 -26.75
C TYR A 115 -5.33 6.01 -25.34
N LYS A 116 -4.77 4.96 -24.73
CA LYS A 116 -4.17 5.03 -23.39
C LYS A 116 -3.14 3.92 -23.23
N TRP A 117 -2.08 4.16 -22.46
CA TRP A 117 -1.18 3.06 -22.12
C TRP A 117 -1.87 2.07 -21.18
N ILE A 118 -1.81 0.77 -21.48
CA ILE A 118 -2.24 -0.31 -20.58
C ILE A 118 -1.11 -0.57 -19.57
N ASP A 119 0.10 -0.71 -20.10
CA ASP A 119 1.32 -0.95 -19.35
C ASP A 119 2.51 -0.27 -20.06
N ILE A 120 3.75 -0.68 -19.75
CA ILE A 120 4.96 -0.11 -20.33
C ILE A 120 5.13 -0.41 -21.83
N ASN A 121 4.50 -1.46 -22.36
CA ASN A 121 4.71 -1.98 -23.71
C ASN A 121 3.44 -1.99 -24.57
N ASN A 122 2.26 -1.88 -23.97
CA ASN A 122 0.98 -2.02 -24.67
C ASN A 122 0.16 -0.73 -24.59
N ILE A 123 -0.37 -0.31 -25.74
CA ILE A 123 -1.29 0.81 -25.88
C ILE A 123 -2.67 0.27 -26.21
N LEU A 124 -3.67 0.67 -25.43
CA LEU A 124 -5.08 0.48 -25.74
C LEU A 124 -5.49 1.49 -26.80
N ILE A 125 -6.17 1.01 -27.84
CA ILE A 125 -6.75 1.81 -28.91
C ILE A 125 -8.23 1.49 -29.00
N LEU A 126 -9.08 2.51 -28.97
CA LEU A 126 -10.51 2.42 -29.24
C LEU A 126 -10.80 3.04 -30.60
N THR A 127 -11.40 2.27 -31.51
CA THR A 127 -11.76 2.72 -32.86
C THR A 127 -13.21 3.22 -32.95
N TYR A 128 -13.54 3.96 -34.01
CA TYR A 128 -14.92 4.41 -34.27
C TYR A 128 -15.93 3.28 -34.44
N GLU A 129 -15.48 2.13 -34.93
CA GLU A 129 -16.29 0.92 -35.06
C GLU A 129 -16.50 0.17 -33.73
N GLY A 130 -16.01 0.71 -32.61
CA GLY A 130 -16.12 0.10 -31.29
C GLY A 130 -15.18 -1.09 -31.06
N MET A 131 -14.06 -1.16 -31.78
CA MET A 131 -13.04 -2.19 -31.52
C MET A 131 -12.04 -1.71 -30.47
N LEU A 132 -11.85 -2.52 -29.43
CA LEU A 132 -10.74 -2.38 -28.48
C LEU A 132 -9.56 -3.21 -28.98
N LEU A 133 -8.47 -2.52 -29.30
CA LEU A 133 -7.22 -3.10 -29.78
C LEU A 133 -6.12 -2.87 -28.74
N SER A 134 -5.24 -3.85 -28.57
CA SER A 134 -3.98 -3.70 -27.84
C SER A 134 -2.83 -3.69 -28.85
N TRP A 135 -2.11 -2.58 -28.92
CA TRP A 135 -0.92 -2.44 -29.76
C TRP A 135 0.34 -2.54 -28.90
N ASN A 136 1.14 -3.57 -29.16
CA ASN A 136 2.41 -3.76 -28.48
C ASN A 136 3.54 -3.06 -29.24
N ILE A 137 4.27 -2.18 -28.56
CA ILE A 137 5.29 -1.33 -29.19
C ILE A 137 6.61 -2.06 -29.48
N GLU A 138 6.90 -3.16 -28.78
CA GLU A 138 8.17 -3.89 -28.93
C GLU A 138 8.18 -4.71 -30.21
N ASN A 139 7.15 -5.55 -30.37
CA ASN A 139 7.00 -6.43 -31.54
C ASN A 139 6.13 -5.82 -32.65
N ASN A 140 5.51 -4.65 -32.41
CA ASN A 140 4.60 -3.97 -33.32
C ASN A 140 3.35 -4.79 -33.68
N GLU A 141 2.95 -5.72 -32.82
CA GLU A 141 1.75 -6.53 -33.00
C GLU A 141 0.50 -5.79 -32.52
N VAL A 142 -0.59 -5.93 -33.27
CA VAL A 142 -1.91 -5.41 -32.90
C VAL A 142 -2.84 -6.59 -32.61
N LYS A 143 -3.38 -6.64 -31.40
CA LYS A 143 -4.28 -7.70 -30.93
C LYS A 143 -5.69 -7.16 -30.77
N HIS A 144 -6.66 -7.83 -31.36
CA HIS A 144 -8.08 -7.54 -31.15
C HIS A 144 -8.49 -8.09 -29.78
N MET A 145 -8.84 -7.21 -28.85
CA MET A 145 -9.23 -7.62 -27.50
C MET A 145 -10.73 -7.90 -27.44
N PHE A 146 -11.54 -6.95 -27.89
CA PHE A 146 -12.99 -7.04 -27.77
C PHE A 146 -13.67 -6.13 -28.79
N LYS A 147 -14.78 -6.60 -29.38
CA LYS A 147 -15.65 -5.77 -30.23
C LYS A 147 -16.88 -5.39 -29.43
N LEU A 148 -17.03 -4.10 -29.18
CA LEU A 148 -18.19 -3.55 -28.49
C LEU A 148 -19.40 -3.61 -29.42
N LYS A 149 -20.56 -3.91 -28.84
CA LYS A 149 -21.84 -3.85 -29.58
C LYS A 149 -22.27 -2.40 -29.85
N TYR A 150 -21.75 -1.47 -29.05
CA TYR A 150 -22.01 -0.05 -29.15
C TYR A 150 -21.12 0.58 -30.21
N ASN A 151 -21.72 1.45 -31.04
CA ASN A 151 -21.01 2.16 -32.08
C ASN A 151 -20.68 3.57 -31.59
N PHE A 152 -19.43 4.01 -31.67
CA PHE A 152 -18.97 5.25 -31.03
C PHE A 152 -18.87 6.43 -32.01
N TYR A 153 -19.57 6.38 -33.14
CA TYR A 153 -19.63 7.52 -34.05
C TYR A 153 -20.24 8.73 -33.34
N ASN A 154 -19.52 9.85 -33.37
CA ASN A 154 -19.82 11.11 -32.67
C ASN A 154 -19.79 11.04 -31.13
N CYS A 155 -19.30 9.96 -30.52
CA CYS A 155 -19.02 9.94 -29.09
C CYS A 155 -17.67 10.61 -28.81
N GLU A 156 -17.64 11.52 -27.83
CA GLU A 156 -16.40 12.00 -27.24
C GLU A 156 -16.06 11.09 -26.06
N ILE A 157 -14.89 10.44 -26.05
CA ILE A 157 -14.47 9.64 -24.89
C ILE A 157 -13.58 10.50 -24.01
N SER A 158 -13.92 10.54 -22.72
CA SER A 158 -13.18 11.31 -21.72
C SER A 158 -11.99 10.53 -21.16
N ASP A 159 -12.23 9.29 -20.73
CA ASP A 159 -11.19 8.37 -20.29
C ASP A 159 -11.64 6.91 -20.43
N ILE A 160 -10.68 5.99 -20.39
CA ILE A 160 -10.90 4.57 -20.20
C ILE A 160 -10.14 4.14 -18.93
N LEU A 161 -10.87 3.67 -17.93
CA LEU A 161 -10.26 3.11 -16.72
C LEU A 161 -10.03 1.62 -16.93
N ILE A 162 -8.90 1.15 -16.42
CA ILE A 162 -8.44 -0.24 -16.57
C ILE A 162 -8.13 -0.75 -15.17
N ASP A 163 -8.61 -1.94 -14.82
CA ASP A 163 -8.27 -2.55 -13.55
C ASP A 163 -6.82 -3.08 -13.54
N SER A 164 -6.27 -3.32 -12.35
CA SER A 164 -4.87 -3.77 -12.22
C SER A 164 -4.57 -5.12 -12.88
N ARG A 165 -5.60 -5.94 -13.15
CA ARG A 165 -5.47 -7.24 -13.83
C ARG A 165 -5.75 -7.17 -15.33
N CYS A 166 -6.15 -6.00 -15.85
CA CYS A 166 -6.55 -5.82 -17.25
C CYS A 166 -7.66 -6.79 -17.70
N GLU A 167 -8.59 -7.14 -16.80
CA GLU A 167 -9.77 -7.93 -17.07
C GLU A 167 -11.01 -7.05 -17.32
N TRP A 168 -11.05 -5.88 -16.68
CA TRP A 168 -12.18 -4.96 -16.67
C TRP A 168 -11.77 -3.59 -17.22
N PHE A 169 -12.62 -3.07 -18.12
CA PHE A 169 -12.43 -1.78 -18.78
C PHE A 169 -13.70 -0.96 -18.59
N LEU A 170 -13.57 0.27 -18.13
CA LEU A 170 -14.68 1.19 -18.00
C LEU A 170 -14.48 2.35 -18.96
N ILE A 171 -15.29 2.39 -20.02
CA ILE A 171 -15.26 3.46 -21.02
C ILE A 171 -16.18 4.57 -20.54
N ILE A 172 -15.65 5.78 -20.40
CA ILE A 172 -16.38 6.92 -19.85
C ILE A 172 -16.66 7.94 -20.96
N GLU A 173 -17.93 8.07 -21.31
CA GLU A 173 -18.43 9.14 -22.15
C GLU A 173 -18.88 10.31 -21.25
N PRO A 174 -18.29 11.51 -21.41
CA PRO A 174 -18.57 12.63 -20.53
C PRO A 174 -20.01 13.10 -20.70
N HIS A 175 -20.62 13.47 -19.57
CA HIS A 175 -21.94 14.10 -19.53
C HIS A 175 -22.03 15.44 -20.30
N ILE A 176 -20.90 16.17 -20.38
CA ILE A 176 -20.80 17.52 -20.93
C ILE A 176 -19.76 17.48 -22.04
N THR A 177 -20.17 17.68 -23.29
CA THR A 177 -19.25 17.79 -24.45
C THR A 177 -18.32 18.99 -24.27
N LYS A 178 -17.13 18.96 -24.91
CA LYS A 178 -16.11 20.03 -24.78
C LYS A 178 -16.67 21.45 -24.99
N ALA A 179 -17.67 21.60 -25.85
CA ALA A 179 -18.35 22.88 -26.11
C ALA A 179 -19.18 23.41 -24.92
N SER A 180 -19.77 22.53 -24.11
CA SER A 180 -20.62 22.92 -22.97
C SER A 180 -19.82 23.20 -21.69
N ILE A 181 -18.60 22.67 -21.55
CA ILE A 181 -17.70 23.00 -20.42
C ILE A 181 -17.30 24.49 -20.50
N PHE A 182 -16.92 24.96 -21.70
CA PHE A 182 -16.59 26.36 -21.96
C PHE A 182 -17.83 27.27 -21.74
N PHE A 183 -19.00 26.85 -22.21
CA PHE A 183 -20.24 27.61 -22.00
C PHE A 183 -20.65 27.67 -20.52
N HIS A 184 -20.42 26.62 -19.73
CA HIS A 184 -20.81 26.57 -18.31
C HIS A 184 -19.86 27.34 -17.39
N LEU A 185 -18.54 27.23 -17.62
CA LEU A 185 -17.53 28.01 -16.89
C LEU A 185 -17.70 29.52 -17.11
N PHE A 186 -18.09 29.94 -18.32
CA PHE A 186 -18.24 31.36 -18.65
C PHE A 186 -19.65 31.93 -18.43
N PHE A 187 -20.74 31.18 -18.62
CA PHE A 187 -22.10 31.76 -18.62
C PHE A 187 -22.94 31.58 -17.35
N LYS A 188 -22.45 30.95 -16.27
CA LYS A 188 -23.13 30.88 -14.93
C LYS A 188 -24.64 30.58 -14.97
N LYS A 189 -25.16 29.87 -15.99
CA LYS A 189 -26.60 29.61 -16.10
C LYS A 189 -26.93 28.21 -15.57
N LYS A 190 -27.33 28.21 -14.29
CA LYS A 190 -27.79 27.06 -13.51
C LYS A 190 -29.24 26.70 -13.88
N ILE A 191 -29.47 25.73 -14.75
CA ILE A 191 -30.80 25.11 -14.87
C ILE A 191 -30.63 23.59 -15.04
N GLY A 192 -30.90 22.84 -13.97
CA GLY A 192 -31.49 21.49 -14.03
C GLY A 192 -30.69 20.34 -14.66
N MET A 193 -29.37 20.40 -14.77
CA MET A 193 -28.60 19.31 -15.40
C MET A 193 -28.26 18.19 -14.40
N LYS A 194 -28.61 16.95 -14.75
CA LYS A 194 -28.24 15.72 -14.04
C LYS A 194 -26.76 15.46 -14.26
N LEU A 195 -25.88 15.62 -13.27
CA LEU A 195 -24.44 15.35 -13.38
C LEU A 195 -24.16 13.85 -13.55
N SER A 196 -24.46 13.25 -14.71
CA SER A 196 -24.25 11.82 -14.92
C SER A 196 -23.68 11.50 -16.29
N SER A 197 -22.44 11.05 -16.32
CA SER A 197 -21.76 10.48 -17.48
C SER A 197 -22.29 9.08 -17.75
N MET A 198 -22.23 8.66 -19.02
CA MET A 198 -22.51 7.28 -19.40
C MET A 198 -21.20 6.49 -19.30
N MET A 199 -21.23 5.37 -18.58
CA MET A 199 -20.07 4.53 -18.36
C MET A 199 -20.38 3.10 -18.79
N LEU A 200 -19.60 2.59 -19.74
CA LEU A 200 -19.73 1.22 -20.24
C LEU A 200 -18.66 0.33 -19.62
N LEU A 201 -19.06 -0.51 -18.68
CA LEU A 201 -18.19 -1.52 -18.07
C LEU A 201 -18.12 -2.73 -18.99
N CYS A 202 -16.90 -3.17 -19.30
CA CYS A 202 -16.63 -4.28 -20.19
C CYS A 202 -15.76 -5.31 -19.47
N ASN A 203 -16.16 -6.58 -19.53
CA ASN A 203 -15.32 -7.70 -19.13
C ASN A 203 -14.79 -8.41 -20.38
N ILE A 204 -13.47 -8.42 -20.55
CA ILE A 204 -12.85 -8.99 -21.76
C ILE A 204 -13.03 -10.51 -21.82
N HIS A 205 -12.82 -11.20 -20.71
CA HIS A 205 -12.90 -12.67 -20.67
C HIS A 205 -14.33 -13.20 -20.84
N GLN A 206 -15.30 -12.54 -20.23
CA GLN A 206 -16.70 -12.93 -20.30
C GLN A 206 -17.41 -12.36 -21.54
N GLN A 207 -16.79 -11.42 -22.25
CA GLN A 207 -17.39 -10.71 -23.38
C GLN A 207 -18.73 -10.06 -23.03
N LYS A 208 -18.84 -9.56 -21.79
CA LYS A 208 -20.04 -8.92 -21.26
C LYS A 208 -19.83 -7.43 -21.11
N THR A 209 -20.91 -6.69 -21.34
CA THR A 209 -20.96 -5.23 -21.19
C THR A 209 -22.13 -4.83 -20.30
N GLU A 210 -21.89 -3.94 -19.36
CA GLU A 210 -22.89 -3.39 -18.44
C GLU A 210 -22.83 -1.86 -18.50
N LEU A 211 -24.00 -1.20 -18.49
CA LEU A 211 -24.09 0.25 -18.57
C LEU A 211 -24.38 0.85 -17.19
N TYR A 212 -23.64 1.89 -16.85
CA TYR A 212 -23.80 2.65 -15.63
C TYR A 212 -23.98 4.14 -15.91
N SER A 213 -24.75 4.80 -15.06
CA SER A 213 -24.90 6.26 -15.04
C SER A 213 -24.29 6.77 -13.74
N ALA A 214 -23.25 7.60 -13.84
CA ALA A 214 -22.46 8.05 -12.71
C ALA A 214 -21.66 9.32 -13.02
N VAL A 215 -21.19 10.04 -11.99
CA VAL A 215 -20.35 11.23 -12.15
C VAL A 215 -18.93 10.83 -12.53
N THR A 216 -18.32 9.99 -11.68
CA THR A 216 -16.93 9.53 -11.79
C THR A 216 -16.80 8.14 -11.17
N ALA A 217 -15.73 7.43 -11.53
CA ALA A 217 -15.50 6.06 -11.10
C ALA A 217 -13.99 5.79 -10.97
N CYS A 218 -13.63 4.72 -10.25
CA CYS A 218 -12.29 4.17 -10.23
C CYS A 218 -12.31 2.67 -9.88
N PHE A 219 -11.30 1.94 -10.33
CA PHE A 219 -11.04 0.59 -9.83
C PHE A 219 -10.17 0.66 -8.57
N LEU A 220 -10.36 -0.30 -7.68
CA LEU A 220 -9.55 -0.46 -6.48
C LEU A 220 -9.22 -1.95 -6.33
N HIS A 221 -7.94 -2.27 -6.23
CA HIS A 221 -7.49 -3.60 -5.88
C HIS A 221 -7.34 -3.72 -4.36
N PHE A 222 -8.33 -4.35 -3.71
CA PHE A 222 -8.48 -4.27 -2.26
C PHE A 222 -8.35 -5.62 -1.57
N LYS A 223 -7.61 -5.66 -0.47
CA LYS A 223 -7.53 -6.82 0.44
C LYS A 223 -8.20 -6.47 1.78
N PRO A 224 -9.41 -7.00 2.08
CA PRO A 224 -10.18 -6.62 3.27
C PRO A 224 -9.49 -6.92 4.61
N ASN A 225 -8.84 -8.07 4.70
CA ASN A 225 -8.10 -8.52 5.86
C ASN A 225 -6.90 -9.38 5.42
N ALA A 226 -5.93 -9.59 6.31
CA ALA A 226 -4.68 -10.28 5.97
C ALA A 226 -4.87 -11.70 5.38
N ASN A 227 -5.98 -12.37 5.73
CA ASN A 227 -6.27 -13.74 5.32
C ASN A 227 -7.22 -13.85 4.12
N ALA A 228 -7.84 -12.75 3.69
CA ALA A 228 -8.74 -12.74 2.54
C ALA A 228 -7.96 -12.68 1.24
N GLU A 229 -8.53 -13.26 0.18
CA GLU A 229 -8.05 -13.05 -1.17
C GLU A 229 -8.29 -11.61 -1.61
N PRO A 230 -7.39 -11.01 -2.42
CA PRO A 230 -7.55 -9.66 -2.90
C PRO A 230 -8.62 -9.60 -4.00
N CYS A 231 -9.42 -8.54 -3.97
CA CYS A 231 -10.61 -8.37 -4.79
C CYS A 231 -10.48 -7.12 -5.66
N THR A 232 -11.00 -7.18 -6.88
CA THR A 232 -11.20 -6.02 -7.74
C THR A 232 -12.57 -5.40 -7.42
N LEU A 233 -12.53 -4.17 -6.92
CA LEU A 233 -13.71 -3.37 -6.60
C LEU A 233 -13.87 -2.26 -7.64
N LEU A 234 -15.12 -1.99 -8.02
CA LEU A 234 -15.52 -0.84 -8.81
C LEU A 234 -16.22 0.16 -7.89
N CYS A 235 -15.57 1.32 -7.71
CA CYS A 235 -16.11 2.41 -6.93
C CYS A 235 -16.74 3.42 -7.90
N ILE A 236 -18.02 3.74 -7.70
CA ILE A 236 -18.80 4.60 -8.58
C ILE A 236 -19.46 5.68 -7.74
N LEU A 237 -19.21 6.94 -8.09
CA LEU A 237 -19.88 8.07 -7.46
C LEU A 237 -21.12 8.44 -8.27
N ARG A 238 -22.30 8.22 -7.68
CA ARG A 238 -23.60 8.61 -8.25
C ARG A 238 -24.16 9.80 -7.51
N CYS A 239 -24.82 10.71 -8.22
CA CYS A 239 -25.58 11.79 -7.63
C CYS A 239 -27.01 11.75 -8.17
N ASP A 240 -27.96 11.32 -7.34
CA ASP A 240 -29.39 11.29 -7.71
C ASP A 240 -29.97 12.70 -7.81
N SER A 241 -29.43 13.61 -6.99
CA SER A 241 -29.66 15.05 -7.03
C SER A 241 -28.35 15.78 -6.71
N PHE A 242 -28.31 17.10 -6.85
CA PHE A 242 -27.13 17.91 -6.50
C PHE A 242 -26.64 17.70 -5.04
N TYR A 243 -27.50 17.21 -4.15
CA TYR A 243 -27.19 17.12 -2.71
C TYR A 243 -27.11 15.70 -2.18
N ASN A 244 -27.51 14.71 -2.98
CA ASN A 244 -27.48 13.32 -2.57
C ASN A 244 -26.55 12.56 -3.51
N CYS A 245 -25.28 12.55 -3.13
CA CYS A 245 -24.26 11.77 -3.81
C CYS A 245 -23.88 10.58 -2.94
N VAL A 246 -23.67 9.44 -3.57
CA VAL A 246 -23.32 8.18 -2.91
C VAL A 246 -22.22 7.51 -3.70
N ILE A 247 -21.15 7.14 -3.02
CA ILE A 247 -20.11 6.26 -3.56
C ILE A 247 -20.60 4.82 -3.36
N GLN A 248 -20.95 4.15 -4.45
CA GLN A 248 -21.31 2.75 -4.45
C GLN A 248 -20.08 1.90 -4.79
N ILE A 249 -19.81 0.90 -3.96
CA ILE A 249 -18.67 0.01 -4.09
C ILE A 249 -19.20 -1.36 -4.44
N GLU A 250 -18.93 -1.78 -5.67
CA GLU A 250 -19.32 -3.07 -6.22
C GLU A 250 -18.11 -4.00 -6.30
N ASN A 251 -18.31 -5.27 -5.94
CA ASN A 251 -17.27 -6.29 -6.06
C ASN A 251 -17.41 -6.99 -7.42
N LEU A 252 -16.37 -6.87 -8.25
CA LEU A 252 -16.32 -7.46 -9.59
C LEU A 252 -15.58 -8.81 -9.63
N SER A 253 -15.09 -9.28 -8.48
CA SER A 253 -14.31 -10.52 -8.39
C SER A 253 -15.21 -11.75 -8.49
N LYS A 254 -14.67 -12.85 -9.04
CA LYS A 254 -15.34 -14.16 -9.08
C LYS A 254 -15.45 -14.79 -7.67
N HIS A 255 -16.20 -15.88 -7.56
CA HIS A 255 -16.48 -16.61 -6.32
C HIS A 255 -15.22 -16.82 -5.45
N GLY A 256 -15.30 -16.41 -4.18
CA GLY A 256 -14.20 -16.54 -3.20
C GLY A 256 -13.97 -15.29 -2.36
N CYS A 257 -14.22 -14.09 -2.91
CA CYS A 257 -14.09 -12.84 -2.17
C CYS A 257 -15.33 -12.52 -1.30
N SER A 258 -15.12 -12.25 -0.01
CA SER A 258 -16.18 -11.95 0.96
C SER A 258 -16.58 -10.47 1.04
N PHE A 259 -16.10 -9.61 0.14
CA PHE A 259 -16.43 -8.18 0.21
C PHE A 259 -17.89 -7.95 -0.18
N VAL A 260 -18.67 -7.49 0.79
CA VAL A 260 -20.09 -7.12 0.62
C VAL A 260 -20.19 -5.74 0.00
N LYS A 261 -21.10 -5.56 -0.97
CA LYS A 261 -21.37 -4.25 -1.59
C LYS A 261 -21.64 -3.19 -0.52
N LYS A 262 -21.06 -2.00 -0.68
CA LYS A 262 -21.16 -0.89 0.27
C LYS A 262 -21.58 0.40 -0.43
N ALA A 263 -22.17 1.29 0.35
CA ALA A 263 -22.51 2.64 -0.04
C ALA A 263 -21.95 3.61 0.99
N ILE A 264 -21.26 4.66 0.54
CA ILE A 264 -20.73 5.74 1.38
C ILE A 264 -21.46 7.03 0.97
N SER A 265 -22.10 7.69 1.93
CA SER A 265 -22.72 9.00 1.69
C SER A 265 -21.65 10.05 1.41
N PHE A 266 -21.81 10.80 0.32
CA PHE A 266 -20.95 11.91 -0.05
C PHE A 266 -21.72 13.23 0.10
N SER A 267 -21.17 14.15 0.88
CA SER A 267 -21.75 15.48 1.11
C SER A 267 -20.68 16.55 0.95
N PHE A 268 -21.09 17.69 0.41
CA PHE A 268 -20.20 18.84 0.22
C PHE A 268 -20.04 19.66 1.51
N PRO A 269 -18.85 20.23 1.77
CA PRO A 269 -18.64 21.08 2.92
C PRO A 269 -19.53 22.32 2.81
N HIS A 270 -20.16 22.70 3.92
CA HIS A 270 -21.02 23.89 4.03
C HIS A 270 -22.21 23.96 3.05
N GLY A 271 -22.61 22.82 2.46
CA GLY A 271 -23.77 22.76 1.57
C GLY A 271 -23.63 23.64 0.32
N ARG A 272 -22.40 23.85 -0.17
CA ARG A 272 -22.16 24.62 -1.40
C ARG A 272 -22.84 23.93 -2.59
N ARG A 273 -23.82 24.62 -3.16
CA ARG A 273 -24.74 24.09 -4.17
C ARG A 273 -24.20 24.12 -5.61
N ASP A 274 -23.00 24.68 -5.77
CA ASP A 274 -22.40 25.00 -7.09
C ASP A 274 -21.14 24.19 -7.37
N ASP A 275 -20.72 23.36 -6.41
CA ASP A 275 -19.58 22.47 -6.53
C ASP A 275 -20.06 21.07 -6.96
N PHE A 276 -19.19 20.31 -7.61
CA PHE A 276 -19.50 18.95 -8.05
C PHE A 276 -18.23 18.10 -8.14
N PRO A 277 -18.32 16.77 -8.00
CA PRO A 277 -17.18 15.89 -8.09
C PRO A 277 -16.71 15.81 -9.54
N VAL A 278 -15.39 15.82 -9.75
CA VAL A 278 -14.77 15.78 -11.09
C VAL A 278 -14.00 14.49 -11.30
N ALA A 279 -13.24 14.06 -10.30
CA ALA A 279 -12.37 12.91 -10.41
C ALA A 279 -12.37 12.09 -9.12
N MET A 280 -12.23 10.78 -9.27
CA MET A 280 -12.04 9.85 -8.17
C MET A 280 -10.82 8.97 -8.45
N GLN A 281 -9.97 8.83 -7.44
CA GLN A 281 -8.77 8.01 -7.49
C GLN A 281 -8.72 7.09 -6.27
N ALA A 282 -8.08 5.93 -6.43
CA ALA A 282 -7.99 4.94 -5.38
C ALA A 282 -6.54 4.67 -4.98
N ASN A 283 -6.34 4.36 -3.71
CA ASN A 283 -5.10 3.80 -3.22
C ASN A 283 -5.31 2.35 -2.78
N ASP A 284 -4.70 1.43 -3.53
CA ASP A 284 -4.77 0.00 -3.28
C ASP A 284 -4.14 -0.41 -1.94
N LYS A 285 -3.06 0.26 -1.52
CA LYS A 285 -2.30 -0.09 -0.30
C LYS A 285 -3.17 -0.03 0.96
N TYR A 286 -3.97 1.03 1.10
CA TYR A 286 -4.80 1.26 2.29
C TYR A 286 -6.30 1.06 2.04
N GLY A 287 -6.72 0.87 0.78
CA GLY A 287 -8.12 0.83 0.41
C GLY A 287 -8.82 2.16 0.66
N ILE A 288 -8.15 3.26 0.27
CA ILE A 288 -8.63 4.64 0.46
C ILE A 288 -9.06 5.21 -0.89
N LEU A 289 -10.16 5.96 -0.90
CA LEU A 289 -10.64 6.72 -2.05
C LEU A 289 -10.39 8.21 -1.86
N PHE A 290 -9.97 8.86 -2.92
CA PHE A 290 -9.80 10.29 -3.02
C PHE A 290 -10.81 10.83 -4.04
N VAL A 291 -11.71 11.70 -3.60
CA VAL A 291 -12.69 12.35 -4.45
C VAL A 291 -12.36 13.84 -4.51
N MET A 292 -12.17 14.34 -5.72
CA MET A 292 -11.83 15.73 -6.00
C MET A 292 -13.03 16.45 -6.60
N THR A 293 -13.28 17.68 -6.15
CA THR A 293 -14.36 18.53 -6.66
C THR A 293 -13.86 19.59 -7.64
N SER A 294 -14.78 20.20 -8.39
CA SER A 294 -14.45 21.23 -9.38
C SER A 294 -13.88 22.50 -8.74
N TYR A 295 -14.27 22.78 -7.49
CA TYR A 295 -13.70 23.90 -6.73
C TYR A 295 -12.42 23.54 -5.98
N GLY A 296 -11.89 22.33 -6.18
CA GLY A 296 -10.62 21.92 -5.62
C GLY A 296 -10.68 21.44 -4.18
N TYR A 297 -11.84 20.98 -3.70
CA TYR A 297 -11.92 20.24 -2.44
C TYR A 297 -11.47 18.80 -2.65
N LEU A 298 -10.88 18.23 -1.60
CA LEU A 298 -10.51 16.83 -1.51
C LEU A 298 -11.25 16.18 -0.36
N HIS A 299 -11.95 15.10 -0.68
CA HIS A 299 -12.56 14.20 0.27
C HIS A 299 -11.85 12.86 0.22
N VAL A 300 -11.53 12.31 1.38
CA VAL A 300 -10.80 11.06 1.50
C VAL A 300 -11.65 10.08 2.31
N PHE A 301 -11.91 8.90 1.77
CA PHE A 301 -12.77 7.89 2.39
C PHE A 301 -12.06 6.56 2.56
N ASP A 302 -12.35 5.86 3.64
CA ASP A 302 -12.03 4.45 3.77
C ASP A 302 -13.14 3.57 3.17
N VAL A 303 -12.75 2.66 2.28
CA VAL A 303 -13.68 1.72 1.63
C VAL A 303 -14.17 0.62 2.58
N ASN A 304 -13.34 0.22 3.56
CA ASN A 304 -13.71 -0.91 4.41
C ASN A 304 -14.65 -0.50 5.54
N GLU A 305 -14.37 0.57 6.26
CA GLU A 305 -15.23 1.02 7.34
C GLU A 305 -16.26 2.07 6.91
N SER A 306 -16.24 2.50 5.64
CA SER A 306 -17.15 3.51 5.07
C SER A 306 -17.11 4.86 5.81
N ILE A 307 -15.93 5.27 6.28
CA ILE A 307 -15.74 6.53 7.02
C ILE A 307 -15.06 7.61 6.17
N CYS A 308 -15.41 8.87 6.44
CA CYS A 308 -14.68 10.02 5.93
C CYS A 308 -13.41 10.23 6.77
N LEU A 309 -12.25 10.19 6.13
CA LEU A 309 -10.93 10.36 6.75
C LEU A 309 -10.46 11.81 6.74
N TYR A 310 -10.77 12.55 5.67
CA TYR A 310 -10.37 13.94 5.51
C TYR A 310 -11.33 14.66 4.56
N GLU A 311 -11.58 15.92 4.87
CA GLU A 311 -12.32 16.86 4.02
C GLU A 311 -11.63 18.22 4.14
N GLY A 312 -11.23 18.81 3.01
CA GLY A 312 -10.57 20.10 3.03
C GLY A 312 -10.20 20.62 1.65
N ILE A 313 -9.64 21.82 1.61
CA ILE A 313 -9.18 22.45 0.38
C ILE A 313 -7.91 21.75 -0.08
N PHE A 314 -7.88 21.30 -1.33
CA PHE A 314 -6.70 20.74 -1.99
C PHE A 314 -6.04 21.73 -2.94
N THR A 315 -6.85 22.46 -3.70
CA THR A 315 -6.41 23.54 -4.59
C THR A 315 -7.44 24.66 -4.59
N ASN A 316 -6.98 25.90 -4.77
CA ASN A 316 -7.85 27.07 -4.91
C ASN A 316 -8.26 27.32 -6.38
N SER A 317 -7.98 26.38 -7.28
CA SER A 317 -8.22 26.52 -8.71
C SER A 317 -8.60 25.15 -9.30
N PRO A 318 -9.53 25.09 -10.28
CA PRO A 318 -10.05 23.87 -10.88
C PRO A 318 -8.98 22.83 -11.25
N ILE A 319 -9.33 21.56 -11.05
CA ILE A 319 -8.46 20.44 -11.39
C ILE A 319 -8.65 20.06 -12.87
N VAL A 320 -7.55 19.98 -13.60
CA VAL A 320 -7.51 19.64 -15.02
C VAL A 320 -7.27 18.14 -15.23
N SER A 321 -6.31 17.57 -14.50
CA SER A 321 -5.95 16.16 -14.61
C SER A 321 -5.48 15.60 -13.28
N SER A 322 -5.67 14.29 -13.05
CA SER A 322 -5.28 13.64 -11.80
C SER A 322 -5.01 12.15 -11.99
N THR A 323 -4.13 11.59 -11.16
CA THR A 323 -3.87 10.14 -11.11
C THR A 323 -3.41 9.72 -9.71
N ALA A 324 -3.38 8.41 -9.46
CA ALA A 324 -2.88 7.84 -8.22
C ALA A 324 -1.36 8.10 -8.06
N TYR A 325 -0.92 8.35 -6.83
CA TYR A 325 0.48 8.61 -6.49
C TYR A 325 1.10 7.43 -5.74
N MET A 326 2.28 6.97 -6.17
CA MET A 326 2.96 5.79 -5.65
C MET A 326 3.18 5.84 -4.13
N HIS A 327 3.38 7.03 -3.55
CA HIS A 327 3.53 7.22 -2.09
C HIS A 327 2.20 7.19 -1.33
N SER A 328 1.22 6.46 -1.83
CA SER A 328 -0.10 6.30 -1.22
C SER A 328 -0.91 7.59 -1.10
N GLY A 329 -1.01 8.29 -2.22
CA GLY A 329 -1.76 9.53 -2.34
C GLY A 329 -2.33 9.73 -3.73
N ILE A 330 -2.52 11.00 -4.06
CA ILE A 330 -2.91 11.47 -5.39
C ILE A 330 -1.98 12.58 -5.85
N VAL A 331 -1.85 12.70 -7.17
CA VAL A 331 -1.27 13.87 -7.83
C VAL A 331 -2.30 14.46 -8.76
N CYS A 332 -2.35 15.80 -8.82
CA CYS A 332 -3.17 16.52 -9.76
C CYS A 332 -2.43 17.70 -10.39
N VAL A 333 -2.97 18.17 -11.50
CA VAL A 333 -2.62 19.43 -12.14
C VAL A 333 -3.85 20.31 -12.16
N ASN A 334 -3.72 21.55 -11.70
CA ASN A 334 -4.81 22.53 -11.78
C ASN A 334 -4.75 23.36 -13.07
N ASP A 335 -5.75 24.20 -13.30
CA ASP A 335 -5.87 25.12 -14.45
C ASP A 335 -4.85 26.26 -14.46
N LYS A 336 -4.02 26.39 -13.41
CA LYS A 336 -2.81 27.24 -13.41
C LYS A 336 -1.54 26.47 -13.76
N GLY A 337 -1.68 25.18 -14.07
CA GLY A 337 -0.58 24.27 -14.35
C GLY A 337 0.31 23.95 -13.14
N HIS A 338 -0.16 24.19 -11.91
CA HIS A 338 0.54 23.74 -10.71
C HIS A 338 0.37 22.23 -10.52
N ILE A 339 1.46 21.54 -10.23
CA ILE A 339 1.44 20.11 -9.86
C ILE A 339 1.34 20.02 -8.34
N LEU A 340 0.28 19.39 -7.86
CA LEU A 340 -0.05 19.26 -6.43
C LEU A 340 -0.13 17.79 -6.06
N THR A 341 0.37 17.43 -4.88
CA THR A 341 0.27 16.08 -4.33
C THR A 341 -0.44 16.11 -2.99
N ALA A 342 -1.34 15.16 -2.75
CA ALA A 342 -1.93 14.90 -1.44
C ALA A 342 -1.58 13.47 -1.01
N VAL A 343 -0.86 13.33 0.10
CA VAL A 343 -0.36 12.05 0.62
C VAL A 343 -0.86 11.83 2.04
N VAL A 344 -1.24 10.60 2.38
CA VAL A 344 -1.64 10.24 3.74
C VAL A 344 -0.47 10.40 4.70
N ASP A 345 -0.68 11.15 5.79
CA ASP A 345 0.31 11.23 6.86
C ASP A 345 0.18 10.04 7.80
N GLU A 346 0.98 8.99 7.53
CA GLU A 346 0.95 7.74 8.30
C GLU A 346 1.11 7.94 9.82
N LYS A 347 1.79 9.02 10.26
CA LYS A 347 2.04 9.29 11.69
C LYS A 347 0.90 10.00 12.41
N GLU A 348 0.19 10.87 11.69
CA GLU A 348 -0.80 11.78 12.28
C GLU A 348 -2.24 11.36 12.00
N ILE A 349 -2.48 10.53 10.98
CA ILE A 349 -3.83 10.13 10.57
C ILE A 349 -4.64 9.55 11.72
N ILE A 350 -4.05 8.66 12.52
CA ILE A 350 -4.76 8.03 13.65
C ILE A 350 -5.13 9.05 14.73
N SER A 351 -4.19 9.91 15.12
CA SER A 351 -4.41 10.99 16.09
C SER A 351 -5.54 11.92 15.64
N CYS A 352 -5.55 12.29 14.35
CA CYS A 352 -6.59 13.13 13.77
C CYS A 352 -7.96 12.46 13.81
N LEU A 353 -8.03 11.18 13.41
CA LEU A 353 -9.28 10.43 13.39
C LEU A 353 -9.86 10.24 14.80
N CYS A 354 -9.02 10.07 15.82
CA CYS A 354 -9.49 10.00 17.20
C CYS A 354 -10.12 11.30 17.70
N ILE A 355 -9.68 12.45 17.19
CA ILE A 355 -10.27 13.76 17.51
C ILE A 355 -11.57 13.96 16.70
N ALA A 356 -11.55 13.65 15.40
CA ALA A 356 -12.67 13.90 14.50
C ALA A 356 -13.84 12.91 14.69
N LEU A 357 -13.54 11.63 14.92
CA LEU A 357 -14.54 10.56 15.00
C LEU A 357 -14.81 10.18 16.46
N LYS A 358 -16.09 10.21 16.85
CA LYS A 358 -16.53 9.74 18.18
C LYS A 358 -16.42 8.22 18.34
N ASN A 359 -16.44 7.46 17.25
CA ASN A 359 -16.43 6.00 17.27
C ASN A 359 -15.00 5.45 17.27
N LYS A 360 -14.45 5.22 18.48
CA LYS A 360 -13.11 4.65 18.67
C LYS A 360 -12.93 3.27 18.02
N SER A 361 -13.96 2.43 18.04
CA SER A 361 -13.88 1.05 17.52
C SER A 361 -13.60 1.01 16.01
N THR A 362 -14.15 1.96 15.26
CA THR A 362 -13.92 2.06 13.81
C THR A 362 -12.50 2.54 13.51
N VAL A 363 -12.01 3.52 14.28
CA VAL A 363 -10.62 4.00 14.14
C VAL A 363 -9.62 2.89 14.43
N LEU A 364 -9.88 2.07 15.45
CA LEU A 364 -9.07 0.89 15.78
C LEU A 364 -9.04 -0.15 14.66
N LYS A 365 -10.19 -0.46 14.05
CA LYS A 365 -10.27 -1.36 12.90
C LYS A 365 -9.49 -0.83 11.70
N PHE A 366 -9.64 0.45 11.39
CA PHE A 366 -8.90 1.13 10.32
C PHE A 366 -7.39 1.10 10.57
N ALA A 367 -6.96 1.47 11.78
CA ALA A 367 -5.57 1.46 12.20
C ALA A 367 -4.96 0.06 12.10
N ARG A 368 -5.70 -0.97 12.55
CA ARG A 368 -5.26 -2.37 12.52
C ARG A 368 -5.09 -2.90 11.11
N ARG A 369 -6.00 -2.55 10.19
CA ARG A 369 -5.94 -2.99 8.78
C ARG A 369 -4.78 -2.31 8.05
N CYS A 370 -4.58 -1.01 8.28
CA CYS A 370 -3.56 -0.22 7.58
C CYS A 370 -2.16 -0.31 8.23
N ASN A 371 -2.09 -0.80 9.47
CA ASN A 371 -0.86 -0.88 10.26
C ASN A 371 -0.14 0.49 10.39
N PHE A 372 -0.90 1.56 10.64
CA PHE A 372 -0.34 2.89 10.84
C PHE A 372 0.30 3.04 12.23
N PRO A 373 1.43 3.76 12.34
CA PRO A 373 2.01 4.13 13.63
C PRO A 373 1.11 5.12 14.39
N GLY A 374 1.27 5.21 15.71
CA GLY A 374 0.50 6.13 16.58
C GLY A 374 -0.77 5.53 17.18
N ALA A 375 -1.14 4.31 16.80
CA ALA A 375 -2.28 3.59 17.36
C ALA A 375 -1.94 2.74 18.60
N GLU A 376 -0.66 2.68 18.99
CA GLU A 376 -0.13 1.82 20.05
C GLU A 376 -0.87 2.03 21.38
N GLY A 377 -1.05 3.29 21.77
CA GLY A 377 -1.76 3.66 22.99
C GLY A 377 -3.24 3.26 22.96
N LEU A 378 -3.90 3.35 21.80
CA LEU A 378 -5.31 2.98 21.64
C LEU A 378 -5.49 1.46 21.76
N PHE A 379 -4.60 0.69 21.12
CA PHE A 379 -4.63 -0.77 21.22
C PHE A 379 -4.30 -1.25 22.63
N ALA A 380 -3.37 -0.58 23.33
CA ALA A 380 -3.08 -0.89 24.73
C ALA A 380 -4.30 -0.65 25.63
N CYS A 381 -5.02 0.46 25.45
CA CYS A 381 -6.25 0.72 26.19
C CYS A 381 -7.33 -0.33 25.90
N GLU A 382 -7.57 -0.66 24.63
CA GLU A 382 -8.56 -1.70 24.24
C GLU A 382 -8.18 -3.08 24.81
N PHE A 383 -6.89 -3.42 24.83
CA PHE A 383 -6.40 -4.64 25.46
C PHE A 383 -6.79 -4.71 26.94
N TRP A 384 -6.52 -3.64 27.71
CA TRP A 384 -6.84 -3.62 29.14
C TRP A 384 -8.35 -3.61 29.40
N GLU A 385 -9.15 -2.95 28.56
CA GLU A 385 -10.61 -3.02 28.61
C GLU A 385 -11.13 -4.45 28.39
N LEU A 386 -10.61 -5.15 27.38
CA LEU A 386 -10.96 -6.55 27.13
C LEU A 386 -10.57 -7.47 28.30
N CYS A 387 -9.39 -7.24 28.91
CA CYS A 387 -8.97 -7.96 30.11
C CYS A 387 -9.90 -7.70 31.30
N ASN A 388 -10.29 -6.45 31.53
CA ASN A 388 -11.22 -6.08 32.61
C ASN A 388 -12.61 -6.69 32.41
N ASN A 389 -13.03 -6.85 31.16
CA ASN A 389 -14.29 -7.51 30.79
C ASN A 389 -14.21 -9.05 30.84
N GLY A 390 -13.06 -9.64 31.16
CA GLY A 390 -12.84 -11.08 31.19
C GLY A 390 -12.67 -11.73 29.80
N GLU A 391 -12.57 -10.94 28.73
CA GLU A 391 -12.46 -11.40 27.34
C GLU A 391 -10.99 -11.69 26.94
N TYR A 392 -10.31 -12.51 27.73
CA TYR A 392 -8.85 -12.70 27.62
C TYR A 392 -8.38 -13.28 26.27
N TYR A 393 -9.19 -14.12 25.62
CA TYR A 393 -8.81 -14.66 24.31
C TYR A 393 -8.81 -13.59 23.22
N LYS A 394 -9.79 -12.68 23.22
CA LYS A 394 -9.81 -11.55 22.27
C LYS A 394 -8.68 -10.58 22.55
N ALA A 395 -8.38 -10.33 23.83
CA ALA A 395 -7.24 -9.52 24.25
C ALA A 395 -5.91 -10.13 23.73
N ALA A 396 -5.72 -11.45 23.85
CA ALA A 396 -4.55 -12.15 23.35
C ALA A 396 -4.41 -12.08 21.80
N GLU A 397 -5.52 -12.15 21.07
CA GLU A 397 -5.51 -11.98 19.60
C GLU A 397 -5.18 -10.54 19.19
N LEU A 398 -5.69 -9.54 19.91
CA LEU A 398 -5.37 -8.15 19.68
C LEU A 398 -3.87 -7.91 19.92
N ALA A 399 -3.36 -8.34 21.07
CA ALA A 399 -1.96 -8.19 21.47
C ALA A 399 -0.96 -8.77 20.46
N ALA A 400 -1.30 -9.87 19.77
CA ALA A 400 -0.41 -10.52 18.81
C ALA A 400 -0.15 -9.70 17.53
N ILE A 401 -0.97 -8.68 17.28
CA ILE A 401 -0.92 -7.85 16.08
C ILE A 401 -0.26 -6.50 16.37
N ILE A 402 -0.22 -6.08 17.62
CA ILE A 402 0.36 -4.78 18.02
C ILE A 402 1.89 -4.87 17.97
N HIS A 403 2.52 -3.87 17.37
CA HIS A 403 3.96 -3.65 17.45
C HIS A 403 4.24 -2.62 18.56
N MET A 404 4.26 -3.08 19.81
CA MET A 404 4.61 -2.24 20.96
C MET A 404 6.12 -2.22 21.22
N ASP A 405 6.56 -1.30 22.08
CA ASP A 405 7.89 -1.37 22.68
C ASP A 405 8.07 -2.61 23.56
N ALA A 406 9.32 -2.93 23.91
CA ALA A 406 9.65 -4.13 24.67
C ALA A 406 8.99 -4.15 26.05
N LEU A 407 8.89 -2.99 26.71
CA LEU A 407 8.34 -2.84 28.07
C LEU A 407 6.83 -3.08 28.12
N ALA A 408 6.06 -2.53 27.18
CA ALA A 408 4.62 -2.83 27.13
C ALA A 408 4.37 -4.29 26.73
N THR A 409 5.20 -4.84 25.85
CA THR A 409 5.13 -6.26 25.46
C THR A 409 5.34 -7.19 26.66
N GLU A 410 6.31 -6.88 27.52
CA GLU A 410 6.58 -7.63 28.76
C GLU A 410 5.36 -7.64 29.69
N LYS A 411 4.79 -6.46 29.98
CA LYS A 411 3.60 -6.35 30.85
C LYS A 411 2.40 -7.13 30.31
N ILE A 412 2.16 -7.11 29.01
CA ILE A 412 1.07 -7.86 28.37
C ILE A 412 1.26 -9.36 28.55
N ILE A 413 2.48 -9.86 28.29
CA ILE A 413 2.80 -11.29 28.40
C ILE A 413 2.65 -11.75 29.86
N GLU A 414 3.20 -11.01 30.81
CA GLU A 414 3.09 -11.33 32.23
C GLU A 414 1.64 -11.35 32.71
N HIS A 415 0.85 -10.35 32.31
CA HIS A 415 -0.57 -10.31 32.66
C HIS A 415 -1.30 -11.56 32.14
N LEU A 416 -1.19 -11.86 30.84
CA LEU A 416 -1.83 -13.04 30.23
C LEU A 416 -1.39 -14.36 30.88
N GLN A 417 -0.13 -14.47 31.33
CA GLN A 417 0.37 -15.64 32.05
C GLN A 417 -0.30 -15.82 33.42
N THR A 418 -0.56 -14.73 34.14
CA THR A 418 -1.11 -14.75 35.50
C THR A 418 -2.62 -14.95 35.57
N VAL A 419 -3.34 -14.81 34.45
CA VAL A 419 -4.80 -15.00 34.39
C VAL A 419 -5.18 -16.41 34.83
N LYS A 420 -6.09 -16.49 35.82
CA LYS A 420 -6.70 -17.75 36.27
C LYS A 420 -7.86 -18.11 35.35
N MET A 421 -7.71 -19.21 34.62
CA MET A 421 -8.74 -19.73 33.72
C MET A 421 -9.64 -20.76 34.41
N GLU A 422 -10.87 -20.91 33.94
CA GLU A 422 -11.79 -21.95 34.38
C GLU A 422 -11.26 -23.36 34.05
N LYS A 423 -11.76 -24.38 34.76
CA LYS A 423 -11.27 -25.75 34.63
C LYS A 423 -11.45 -26.28 33.20
N GLY A 424 -10.34 -26.52 32.50
CA GLY A 424 -10.29 -27.08 31.15
C GLY A 424 -9.87 -26.08 30.06
N GLU A 425 -9.91 -24.79 30.36
CA GLU A 425 -9.51 -23.75 29.41
C GLU A 425 -7.99 -23.55 29.34
N ARG A 426 -7.49 -23.26 28.13
CA ARG A 426 -6.05 -23.05 27.92
C ARG A 426 -5.70 -21.61 28.24
N ASN A 427 -4.59 -21.40 28.95
CA ASN A 427 -4.11 -20.07 29.25
C ASN A 427 -3.96 -19.21 27.96
N PRO A 428 -4.53 -17.98 27.91
CA PRO A 428 -4.54 -17.09 26.75
C PRO A 428 -3.15 -16.75 26.19
N VAL A 429 -2.09 -16.79 27.02
CA VAL A 429 -0.72 -16.50 26.58
C VAL A 429 -0.28 -17.41 25.42
N PHE A 430 -0.76 -18.65 25.37
CA PHE A 430 -0.42 -19.58 24.29
C PHE A 430 -1.10 -19.22 22.97
N LEU A 431 -2.29 -18.60 23.04
CA LEU A 431 -2.95 -18.08 21.84
C LEU A 431 -2.18 -16.87 21.30
N TYR A 432 -1.76 -15.95 22.17
CA TYR A 432 -0.91 -14.82 21.80
C TYR A 432 0.34 -15.28 21.03
N PHE A 433 1.13 -16.20 21.59
CA PHE A 433 2.35 -16.69 20.92
C PHE A 433 2.05 -17.44 19.62
N LYS A 434 0.97 -18.21 19.57
CA LYS A 434 0.54 -18.88 18.33
C LYS A 434 0.27 -17.85 17.23
N ARG A 435 -0.53 -16.82 17.52
CA ARG A 435 -0.87 -15.75 16.56
C ARG A 435 0.36 -14.93 16.17
N ARG A 436 1.25 -14.65 17.12
CA ARG A 436 2.48 -13.90 16.86
C ARG A 436 3.40 -14.65 15.89
N LEU A 437 3.53 -15.97 16.06
CA LEU A 437 4.26 -16.86 15.14
C LEU A 437 3.61 -16.98 13.76
N GLU A 438 2.28 -16.88 13.66
CA GLU A 438 1.56 -16.81 12.37
C GLU A 438 1.87 -15.49 11.64
N ASN A 439 2.03 -14.39 12.39
CA ASN A 439 2.27 -13.04 11.85
C ASN A 439 3.75 -12.76 11.51
N GLY A 440 4.70 -13.45 12.13
CA GLY A 440 6.12 -13.22 11.86
C GLY A 440 7.07 -13.80 12.91
N GLN A 441 8.31 -13.30 12.91
CA GLN A 441 9.34 -13.70 13.88
C GLN A 441 9.11 -13.02 15.23
N LEU A 442 9.30 -13.81 16.30
CA LEU A 442 9.29 -13.29 17.66
C LEU A 442 10.53 -12.43 17.94
N ASN A 443 10.35 -11.37 18.71
CA ASN A 443 11.46 -10.61 19.26
C ASN A 443 12.23 -11.42 20.33
N ASP A 444 13.34 -10.87 20.81
CA ASP A 444 14.25 -11.55 21.72
C ASP A 444 13.60 -11.95 23.06
N PHE A 445 12.73 -11.09 23.58
CA PHE A 445 12.01 -11.32 24.85
C PHE A 445 10.84 -12.32 24.68
N GLU A 446 10.02 -12.14 23.65
CA GLU A 446 8.94 -13.04 23.25
C GLU A 446 9.47 -14.47 23.05
N SER A 447 10.63 -14.57 22.36
CA SER A 447 11.35 -15.82 22.13
C SER A 447 11.74 -16.52 23.42
N PHE A 448 12.28 -15.76 24.38
CA PHE A 448 12.65 -16.28 25.69
C PHE A 448 11.44 -16.78 26.48
N LYS A 449 10.40 -15.96 26.62
CA LYS A 449 9.18 -16.31 27.38
C LYS A 449 8.45 -17.50 26.78
N LEU A 450 8.40 -17.62 25.46
CA LEU A 450 7.83 -18.80 24.81
C LEU A 450 8.64 -20.07 25.15
N CYS A 451 9.98 -19.99 25.10
CA CYS A 451 10.84 -21.12 25.44
C CYS A 451 10.66 -21.54 26.91
N GLU A 452 10.61 -20.57 27.83
CA GLU A 452 10.35 -20.80 29.25
C GLU A 452 9.04 -21.59 29.46
N LEU A 453 7.93 -21.10 28.90
CA LEU A 453 6.60 -21.73 29.03
C LEU A 453 6.52 -23.14 28.43
N VAL A 454 7.17 -23.38 27.29
CA VAL A 454 7.14 -24.69 26.60
C VAL A 454 7.98 -25.74 27.34
N LEU A 455 9.10 -25.30 27.91
CA LEU A 455 10.02 -26.17 28.64
C LEU A 455 9.51 -26.51 30.05
N GLN A 456 8.79 -25.60 30.73
CA GLN A 456 8.02 -25.92 31.95
C GLN A 456 7.01 -27.05 31.69
N ARG A 457 6.41 -27.11 30.49
CA ARG A 457 5.50 -28.19 30.07
C ARG A 457 6.22 -29.45 29.55
N LYS A 458 7.54 -29.56 29.72
CA LYS A 458 8.39 -30.67 29.27
C LYS A 458 8.33 -30.97 27.75
N ARG A 459 7.87 -30.03 26.92
CA ARG A 459 7.76 -30.21 25.44
C ARG A 459 9.04 -29.81 24.69
N LYS A 460 10.16 -30.44 25.04
CA LYS A 460 11.50 -30.12 24.51
C LYS A 460 11.62 -30.23 22.97
N ASN A 461 10.81 -31.10 22.35
CA ASN A 461 10.84 -31.33 20.90
C ASN A 461 10.32 -30.16 20.07
N LEU A 462 9.41 -29.34 20.60
CA LEU A 462 8.89 -28.16 19.89
C LEU A 462 9.98 -27.10 19.70
N VAL A 463 10.75 -26.85 20.77
CA VAL A 463 11.87 -25.89 20.73
C VAL A 463 12.96 -26.37 19.75
N LYS A 464 13.23 -27.68 19.69
CA LYS A 464 14.13 -28.29 18.70
C LYS A 464 13.67 -28.02 17.26
N ASN A 465 12.37 -28.17 17.00
CA ASN A 465 11.81 -27.99 15.66
C ASN A 465 11.85 -26.51 15.24
N TRP A 466 11.53 -25.57 16.14
CA TRP A 466 11.63 -24.14 15.85
C TRP A 466 13.06 -23.68 15.58
N MET A 467 14.04 -24.21 16.32
CA MET A 467 15.47 -23.97 16.06
C MET A 467 15.90 -24.48 14.68
N LYS A 468 15.48 -25.69 14.29
CA LYS A 468 15.82 -26.24 12.97
C LYS A 468 15.20 -25.47 11.80
N ALA A 469 14.00 -24.91 12.01
CA ALA A 469 13.27 -24.23 10.97
C ALA A 469 13.82 -22.83 10.64
N ASN A 470 14.70 -22.26 11.48
CA ASN A 470 15.38 -20.95 11.32
C ASN A 470 14.47 -19.75 10.94
N LYS A 471 13.15 -19.89 11.09
CA LYS A 471 12.15 -18.97 10.50
C LYS A 471 11.30 -18.22 11.54
N ALA A 472 11.33 -18.60 12.82
CA ALA A 472 10.23 -18.25 13.74
C ALA A 472 10.63 -17.57 15.07
N ILE A 473 11.85 -17.78 15.56
CA ILE A 473 12.29 -17.31 16.90
C ILE A 473 13.62 -16.60 16.73
N LYS A 474 13.69 -15.33 17.14
CA LYS A 474 14.94 -14.58 17.22
C LYS A 474 15.62 -14.95 18.54
N PHE A 475 16.63 -15.80 18.47
CA PHE A 475 17.36 -16.20 19.66
C PHE A 475 18.38 -15.12 20.03
N CYS A 476 18.02 -14.25 20.98
CA CYS A 476 19.02 -13.51 21.75
C CYS A 476 19.54 -14.41 22.87
N TYR A 477 20.74 -14.94 22.64
CA TYR A 477 21.41 -15.92 23.49
C TYR A 477 21.63 -15.50 24.94
N VAL A 478 21.48 -14.21 25.26
CA VAL A 478 21.56 -13.67 26.63
C VAL A 478 20.42 -14.18 27.52
N ALA A 479 19.24 -14.46 26.97
CA ALA A 479 18.12 -14.95 27.76
C ALA A 479 18.25 -16.45 28.07
N LEU A 480 18.82 -17.24 27.13
CA LEU A 480 19.22 -18.63 27.37
C LEU A 480 20.32 -18.76 28.44
N LYS A 481 21.22 -17.76 28.55
CA LYS A 481 22.28 -17.69 29.59
C LYS A 481 21.70 -17.82 31.00
N ASN A 482 20.66 -17.05 31.33
CA ASN A 482 20.11 -17.01 32.70
C ASN A 482 19.29 -18.26 33.06
N TRP A 483 18.84 -19.05 32.08
CA TRP A 483 18.00 -20.24 32.35
C TRP A 483 18.72 -21.58 32.20
N ALA A 484 19.78 -21.65 31.39
CA ALA A 484 20.69 -22.80 31.36
C ALA A 484 21.38 -23.00 32.74
N ILE A 485 21.67 -21.90 33.45
CA ILE A 485 22.25 -21.91 34.80
C ILE A 485 21.22 -22.37 35.86
N CYS A 486 19.93 -22.06 35.68
CA CYS A 486 18.89 -22.33 36.69
C CYS A 486 18.18 -23.68 36.55
N SER A 487 18.31 -24.40 35.42
CA SER A 487 17.65 -25.71 35.24
C SER A 487 18.67 -26.86 35.29
N LYS A 488 18.72 -27.57 36.41
CA LYS A 488 19.42 -28.88 36.57
C LYS A 488 18.97 -29.97 35.57
N ASN A 489 17.96 -29.69 34.74
CA ASN A 489 17.30 -30.64 33.84
C ASN A 489 17.65 -30.47 32.34
N MET A 490 18.67 -29.68 31.99
CA MET A 490 19.17 -29.54 30.62
C MET A 490 20.43 -30.37 30.30
N THR A 491 20.96 -31.12 31.27
CA THR A 491 22.21 -31.89 31.15
C THR A 491 22.18 -32.99 30.09
N THR A 492 21.01 -33.53 29.71
CA THR A 492 20.94 -34.73 28.86
C THR A 492 20.64 -34.53 27.36
N ILE A 493 20.38 -33.31 26.84
CA ILE A 493 19.61 -33.22 25.56
C ILE A 493 20.23 -32.42 24.39
N TRP A 494 21.38 -31.74 24.54
CA TRP A 494 21.90 -30.83 23.50
C TRP A 494 23.38 -31.00 23.13
N HIS A 495 23.65 -31.09 21.82
CA HIS A 495 24.93 -30.72 21.20
C HIS A 495 24.96 -29.19 21.08
N GLY A 496 25.75 -28.51 21.90
CA GLY A 496 25.78 -27.05 22.02
C GLY A 496 26.24 -26.28 20.76
N GLN A 497 26.78 -26.97 19.76
CA GLN A 497 27.39 -26.36 18.57
C GLN A 497 26.44 -25.45 17.76
N ARG A 498 25.20 -25.87 17.51
CA ARG A 498 24.26 -25.11 16.65
C ARG A 498 23.64 -23.88 17.32
N ILE A 499 23.72 -23.78 18.65
CA ILE A 499 23.16 -22.65 19.38
C ILE A 499 24.14 -21.47 19.25
N TYR A 500 25.43 -21.63 19.53
CA TYR A 500 26.33 -20.49 19.74
C TYR A 500 27.14 -20.01 18.52
N GLU A 501 27.06 -20.68 17.37
CA GLU A 501 27.88 -20.39 16.17
C GLU A 501 27.75 -18.98 15.53
N PRO A 502 26.59 -18.27 15.54
CA PRO A 502 26.43 -17.08 14.69
C PRO A 502 27.16 -15.80 15.13
N VAL A 503 27.65 -15.68 16.37
CA VAL A 503 28.21 -14.42 16.90
C VAL A 503 29.51 -14.67 17.67
N ALA A 504 30.56 -13.91 17.34
CA ALA A 504 31.92 -14.09 17.88
C ALA A 504 32.02 -14.01 19.42
N ILE A 505 31.19 -13.19 20.07
CA ILE A 505 31.17 -12.96 21.53
C ILE A 505 30.66 -14.20 22.31
N LEU A 506 29.97 -15.14 21.66
CA LEU A 506 29.31 -16.28 22.31
C LEU A 506 30.04 -17.62 22.13
N ARG A 507 31.18 -17.63 21.41
CA ARG A 507 31.98 -18.85 21.22
C ARG A 507 32.62 -19.33 22.52
N LEU A 508 33.03 -18.44 23.42
CA LEU A 508 33.54 -18.82 24.75
C LEU A 508 32.51 -19.65 25.55
N ASN A 509 31.26 -19.19 25.61
CA ASN A 509 30.21 -19.88 26.36
C ASN A 509 29.85 -21.24 25.73
N ALA A 510 30.00 -21.38 24.41
CA ALA A 510 29.87 -22.65 23.71
C ALA A 510 30.96 -23.63 24.12
N ILE A 511 32.20 -23.13 24.22
CA ILE A 511 33.38 -23.89 24.62
C ILE A 511 33.22 -24.31 26.10
N GLU A 512 32.80 -23.42 27.00
CA GLU A 512 32.53 -23.75 28.41
C GLU A 512 31.50 -24.88 28.55
N CYS A 513 30.35 -24.79 27.86
CA CYS A 513 29.31 -25.82 27.95
C CYS A 513 29.72 -27.16 27.30
N LEU A 514 30.52 -27.13 26.22
CA LEU A 514 31.09 -28.34 25.60
C LEU A 514 32.19 -28.96 26.48
N ALA A 515 32.93 -28.12 27.20
CA ALA A 515 33.98 -28.55 28.11
C ALA A 515 33.41 -29.15 29.41
N GLU A 516 32.32 -28.61 29.95
CA GLU A 516 31.52 -29.23 31.03
C GLU A 516 30.98 -30.62 30.64
N LYS A 517 30.80 -30.88 29.34
CA LYS A 517 30.36 -32.18 28.80
C LYS A 517 31.51 -33.09 28.36
N TYR A 518 32.76 -32.72 28.64
CA TYR A 518 33.95 -33.45 28.22
C TYR A 518 34.08 -33.65 26.70
N GLN A 519 33.41 -32.83 25.88
CA GLN A 519 33.48 -32.86 24.41
C GLN A 519 34.57 -31.91 23.89
N LEU A 520 35.80 -32.12 24.35
CA LEU A 520 36.94 -31.21 24.16
C LEU A 520 37.31 -31.01 22.68
N ASN A 521 37.17 -32.03 21.83
CA ASN A 521 37.45 -31.92 20.39
C ASN A 521 36.47 -30.98 19.68
N SER A 522 35.18 -31.04 20.04
CA SER A 522 34.16 -30.14 19.50
C SER A 522 34.31 -28.71 20.03
N ALA A 523 34.74 -28.56 21.28
CA ALA A 523 35.07 -27.27 21.88
C ALA A 523 36.25 -26.59 21.16
N ALA A 524 37.32 -27.35 20.87
CA ALA A 524 38.49 -26.88 20.14
C ALA A 524 38.14 -26.45 18.70
N LEU A 525 37.33 -27.23 17.99
CA LEU A 525 36.83 -26.90 16.64
C LEU A 525 36.00 -25.59 16.61
N THR A 526 35.26 -25.30 17.68
CA THR A 526 34.39 -24.12 17.77
C THR A 526 35.18 -22.84 18.10
N GLY A 527 36.26 -22.94 18.88
CA GLY A 527 37.09 -21.79 19.29
C GLY A 527 38.11 -21.28 18.26
N ASN A 528 38.56 -22.14 17.34
CA ASN A 528 39.63 -21.82 16.37
C ASN A 528 39.32 -20.67 15.38
N ARG A 529 38.10 -20.14 15.37
CA ARG A 529 37.66 -19.11 14.42
C ARG A 529 37.68 -17.68 14.96
N ASN A 530 38.16 -17.39 16.19
CA ASN A 530 38.49 -16.04 16.73
C ASN A 530 38.80 -16.00 18.27
N CYS A 531 38.99 -17.12 18.97
CA CYS A 531 39.33 -17.10 20.42
C CYS A 531 40.82 -16.83 20.65
N THR A 532 41.16 -16.06 21.70
CA THR A 532 42.54 -15.75 22.07
C THR A 532 43.12 -16.85 22.98
N LYS A 533 44.45 -16.95 23.06
CA LYS A 533 45.14 -17.92 23.94
C LYS A 533 44.73 -17.80 25.42
N HIS A 534 44.36 -16.59 25.86
CA HIS A 534 43.87 -16.34 27.21
C HIS A 534 42.52 -17.00 27.50
N ASP A 535 41.62 -17.02 26.52
CA ASP A 535 40.28 -17.62 26.64
C ASP A 535 40.35 -19.16 26.79
N TYR A 536 41.32 -19.78 26.12
CA TYR A 536 41.56 -21.22 26.28
C TYR A 536 42.11 -21.56 27.66
N ILE A 537 42.96 -20.70 28.23
CA ILE A 537 43.54 -20.90 29.56
C ILE A 537 42.46 -20.78 30.64
N SER A 538 41.56 -19.80 30.55
CA SER A 538 40.49 -19.63 31.55
C SER A 538 39.50 -20.80 31.54
N VAL A 539 39.09 -21.27 30.36
CA VAL A 539 38.19 -22.43 30.25
C VAL A 539 38.87 -23.71 30.75
N PHE A 540 40.14 -23.92 30.41
CA PHE A 540 40.91 -25.08 30.87
C PHE A 540 41.10 -25.06 32.40
N GLN A 541 41.40 -23.89 32.97
CA GLN A 541 41.49 -23.71 34.41
C GLN A 541 40.17 -24.05 35.09
N GLN A 542 39.03 -23.53 34.59
CA GLN A 542 37.70 -23.85 35.11
C GLN A 542 37.39 -25.34 35.08
N THR A 543 37.67 -26.03 33.97
CA THR A 543 37.45 -27.48 33.86
C THR A 543 38.31 -28.29 34.82
N VAL A 544 39.56 -27.87 35.04
CA VAL A 544 40.47 -28.54 35.98
C VAL A 544 40.05 -28.27 37.43
N THR A 545 39.61 -27.05 37.76
CA THR A 545 39.04 -26.77 39.09
C THR A 545 37.77 -27.57 39.36
N ASN A 546 36.88 -27.73 38.37
CA ASN A 546 35.66 -28.53 38.53
C ASN A 546 35.99 -30.03 38.72
N GLN A 547 36.99 -30.57 38.01
CA GLN A 547 37.50 -31.93 38.25
C GLN A 547 38.09 -32.10 39.65
N ASN A 548 38.80 -31.11 40.16
CA ASN A 548 39.36 -31.14 41.53
C ASN A 548 38.27 -31.05 42.61
N VAL A 549 37.14 -30.38 42.34
CA VAL A 549 35.98 -30.34 43.24
C VAL A 549 35.20 -31.65 43.24
N GLU A 550 34.98 -32.28 42.07
CA GLU A 550 34.32 -33.60 42.00
C GLU A 550 35.19 -34.72 42.61
N SER A 551 36.51 -34.70 42.37
CA SER A 551 37.43 -35.66 42.97
C SER A 551 37.62 -35.47 44.47
N SER A 552 37.61 -34.22 44.98
CA SER A 552 37.64 -33.96 46.43
C SER A 552 36.30 -34.24 47.14
N GLN A 553 35.18 -34.23 46.42
CA GLN A 553 33.89 -34.74 46.94
C GLN A 553 33.85 -36.28 46.98
N LEU A 554 34.46 -36.96 46.00
CA LEU A 554 34.62 -38.42 46.01
C LEU A 554 35.59 -38.90 47.10
N LEU A 555 36.70 -38.20 47.33
CA LEU A 555 37.66 -38.52 48.40
C LEU A 555 37.15 -38.24 49.83
N LYS A 556 36.09 -37.44 49.98
CA LYS A 556 35.41 -37.24 51.28
C LYS A 556 34.35 -38.29 51.61
N CYS A 557 34.03 -39.18 50.68
CA CYS A 557 33.12 -40.31 50.92
C CYS A 557 33.84 -41.60 51.31
N ASP A 558 35.18 -41.66 51.23
CA ASP A 558 36.00 -42.83 51.56
C ASP A 558 37.00 -42.60 52.72
N LEU A 559 36.70 -41.67 53.64
CA LEU A 559 37.40 -41.49 54.92
C LEU A 559 36.43 -41.44 56.10
#